data_AF-A0A0M7BG34-F1
#
_entry.id   AF-A0A0M7BG34-F1
#
_cell.length_a   1.000
_cell.length_b   1.000
_cell.length_c   1.000
_cell.angle_alpha   90.00
_cell.angle_beta   90.00
_cell.angle_gamma   90.00
#
_symmetry.space_group_name_H-M   'P 1'
#
loop_
_entity.id
_entity.type
_entity.pdbx_description
1 polymer ?
#
loop_
_entity_poly.entity_id
_entity_poly.type
_entity_poly.pdbx_seq_one_letter_code
_entity_poly.pdbx_strand_id
1 'polypeptide(L)'
;MRRVAAIALAASLAGPVAADDVALTLIVRNGCGTCHVIPGVPGANGRTGPPLGAMSRQAYVAGVLPNTLDALAQFIQNPQAVDPGSAMPRLGLTEDEARRLALYLYTLED
;
A
#
# COMPACT_ATOMS: atom_id res chain seq x y z
N MET A 1 6.42 -8.30 51.94
CA MET A 1 6.09 -7.03 51.27
C MET A 1 6.31 -7.24 49.77
N ARG A 2 5.24 -7.41 48.99
CA ARG A 2 5.32 -7.79 47.56
C ARG A 2 5.62 -6.54 46.73
N ARG A 3 6.62 -6.67 45.86
CA ARG A 3 7.13 -5.68 44.92
C ARG A 3 6.04 -5.22 43.95
N VAL A 4 6.05 -3.94 43.57
CA VAL A 4 5.46 -3.50 42.30
C VAL A 4 6.59 -2.86 41.49
N ALA A 5 6.97 -3.55 40.43
CA ALA A 5 7.92 -3.09 39.43
C ALA A 5 7.27 -1.98 38.60
N ALA A 6 8.05 -0.94 38.27
CA ALA A 6 7.65 0.06 37.29
C ALA A 6 7.52 -0.62 35.93
N ILE A 7 6.30 -0.65 35.40
CA ILE A 7 6.02 -1.09 34.03
C ILE A 7 6.53 0.01 33.11
N ALA A 8 7.54 -0.29 32.32
CA ALA A 8 7.95 0.52 31.18
C ALA A 8 6.79 0.57 30.18
N LEU A 9 6.28 1.78 29.92
CA LEU A 9 5.28 2.02 28.89
C LEU A 9 5.95 1.85 27.53
N ALA A 10 5.73 0.71 26.90
CA ALA A 10 6.12 0.49 25.50
C ALA A 10 5.33 1.46 24.60
N ALA A 11 6.06 2.12 23.70
CA ALA A 11 5.53 3.09 22.76
C ALA A 11 4.45 2.48 21.86
N SER A 12 3.27 3.10 21.83
CA SER A 12 2.28 2.95 20.78
C SER A 12 2.38 4.17 19.86
N LEU A 13 2.95 3.99 18.67
CA LEU A 13 2.90 4.98 17.59
C LEU A 13 2.21 4.43 16.34
N ALA A 14 1.17 3.62 16.51
CA ALA A 14 0.15 3.47 15.47
C ALA A 14 -0.87 4.61 15.64
N GLY A 15 -0.41 5.85 15.40
CA GLY A 15 -1.33 6.90 14.96
C GLY A 15 -1.81 6.58 13.54
N PRO A 16 -2.90 7.21 13.04
CA PRO A 16 -3.18 7.15 11.61
C PRO A 16 -1.90 7.60 10.91
N VAL A 17 -1.34 6.75 10.07
CA VAL A 17 -0.23 7.16 9.19
C VAL A 17 -0.80 8.23 8.29
N ALA A 18 -0.74 9.48 8.75
CA ALA A 18 -0.92 10.66 7.92
C ALA A 18 -0.10 10.40 6.67
N ALA A 19 -0.73 10.54 5.51
CA ALA A 19 -0.16 10.24 4.20
C ALA A 19 1.37 10.32 4.23
N ASP A 20 2.05 9.17 4.23
CA ASP A 20 3.51 9.13 4.19
C ASP A 20 3.91 9.98 2.98
N ASP A 21 4.56 11.13 3.21
CA ASP A 21 4.94 12.07 2.16
C ASP A 21 5.81 11.37 1.10
N VAL A 22 6.56 10.35 1.53
CA VAL A 22 7.28 9.43 0.68
C VAL A 22 6.34 8.58 -0.18
N ALA A 23 5.28 7.99 0.39
CA ALA A 23 4.31 7.18 -0.37
C ALA A 23 3.54 8.02 -1.40
N LEU A 24 3.12 9.23 -1.06
CA LEU A 24 2.49 10.13 -2.02
C LEU A 24 3.46 10.51 -3.15
N THR A 25 4.72 10.81 -2.81
CA THR A 25 5.78 11.06 -3.80
C THR A 25 6.00 9.84 -4.70
N LEU A 26 6.00 8.63 -4.13
CA LEU A 26 6.09 7.37 -4.86
C LEU A 26 4.92 7.20 -5.84
N ILE A 27 3.69 7.47 -5.41
CA ILE A 27 2.49 7.37 -6.26
C ILE A 27 2.60 8.27 -7.48
N VAL A 28 2.98 9.53 -7.25
CA VAL A 28 3.08 10.54 -8.31
C VAL A 28 4.24 10.21 -9.26
N ARG A 29 5.44 9.97 -8.73
CA ARG A 29 6.65 9.77 -9.55
C ARG A 29 6.60 8.49 -10.38
N ASN A 30 5.96 7.43 -9.87
CA ASN A 30 5.85 6.14 -10.56
C ASN A 30 4.56 6.04 -11.40
N GLY A 31 3.77 7.13 -11.48
CA GLY A 31 2.63 7.21 -12.38
C GLY A 31 1.47 6.29 -12.03
N CYS A 32 1.28 5.92 -10.76
CA CYS A 32 0.18 5.02 -10.36
C CYS A 32 -1.20 5.58 -10.76
N GLY A 33 -1.36 6.90 -10.69
CA GLY A 33 -2.58 7.61 -11.08
C GLY A 33 -2.92 7.57 -12.57
N THR A 34 -1.98 7.17 -13.44
CA THR A 34 -2.25 7.00 -14.89
C THR A 34 -3.20 5.84 -15.16
N CYS A 35 -3.16 4.81 -14.31
CA CYS A 35 -3.99 3.61 -14.45
C CYS A 35 -5.09 3.53 -13.40
N HIS A 36 -4.89 4.11 -12.21
CA HIS A 36 -5.78 3.92 -11.08
C HIS A 36 -6.44 5.22 -10.61
N VAL A 37 -7.66 5.10 -10.10
CA VAL A 37 -8.28 6.12 -9.25
C VAL A 37 -7.71 5.96 -7.84
N ILE A 38 -7.15 7.04 -7.29
CA ILE A 38 -6.57 7.06 -5.94
C ILE A 38 -7.13 8.28 -5.18
N PRO A 39 -8.01 8.08 -4.18
CA PRO A 39 -8.55 9.18 -3.38
C PRO A 39 -7.46 10.04 -2.76
N GLY A 40 -7.66 11.35 -2.75
CA GLY A 40 -6.72 12.31 -2.16
C GLY A 40 -5.46 12.59 -2.99
N VAL A 41 -5.27 11.94 -4.14
CA VAL A 41 -4.12 12.18 -5.03
C VAL A 41 -4.56 12.97 -6.27
N PRO A 42 -4.13 14.25 -6.42
CA PRO A 42 -4.51 15.07 -7.57
C PRO A 42 -4.13 14.42 -8.90
N GLY A 43 -5.10 14.36 -9.82
CA GLY A 43 -4.89 13.80 -11.17
C GLY A 43 -4.85 12.27 -11.25
N ALA A 44 -4.96 11.55 -10.13
CA ALA A 44 -5.06 10.09 -10.12
C ALA A 44 -6.49 9.63 -10.41
N ASN A 45 -6.87 9.67 -11.68
CA ASN A 45 -8.22 9.32 -12.17
C ASN A 45 -8.21 8.26 -13.28
N GLY A 46 -7.09 7.55 -13.46
CA GLY A 46 -6.96 6.46 -14.41
C GLY A 46 -7.95 5.33 -14.13
N ARG A 47 -8.43 4.66 -15.18
CA ARG A 47 -9.41 3.56 -15.10
C ARG A 47 -8.99 2.30 -15.84
N THR A 48 -7.74 2.24 -16.28
CA THR A 48 -7.16 1.03 -16.89
C THR A 48 -7.02 -0.08 -15.84
N GLY A 49 -6.65 0.29 -14.61
CA GLY A 49 -6.68 -0.58 -13.45
C GLY A 49 -7.89 -0.29 -12.54
N PRO A 50 -8.16 -1.18 -11.56
CA PRO A 50 -9.24 -0.98 -10.59
C PRO A 50 -8.97 0.22 -9.66
N PRO A 51 -10.00 0.83 -9.05
CA PRO A 51 -9.81 1.86 -8.03
C PRO A 51 -9.08 1.29 -6.80
N LEU A 52 -8.24 2.12 -6.15
CA LEU A 52 -7.41 1.69 -5.02
C LEU A 52 -7.87 2.24 -3.66
N GLY A 53 -8.99 2.97 -3.62
CA GLY A 53 -9.49 3.68 -2.43
C GLY A 53 -9.96 2.81 -1.26
N ALA A 54 -10.08 1.49 -1.46
CA ALA A 54 -10.58 0.56 -0.45
C ALA A 54 -9.78 -0.74 -0.41
N MET A 55 -8.46 -0.63 -0.58
CA MET A 55 -7.58 -1.79 -0.72
C MET A 55 -7.65 -2.71 0.50
N SER A 56 -7.77 -2.17 1.72
CA SER A 56 -7.88 -2.97 2.96
C SER A 56 -9.13 -3.86 3.02
N ARG A 57 -10.18 -3.55 2.25
CA ARG A 57 -11.44 -4.33 2.21
C ARG A 57 -11.46 -5.43 1.16
N GLN A 58 -10.49 -5.46 0.25
CA GLN A 58 -10.43 -6.50 -0.77
C GLN A 58 -9.98 -7.83 -0.17
N ALA A 59 -10.54 -8.94 -0.65
CA ALA A 59 -10.12 -10.28 -0.24
C ALA A 59 -8.81 -10.72 -0.90
N TYR A 60 -8.56 -10.26 -2.13
CA TYR A 60 -7.42 -10.72 -2.94
C TYR A 60 -6.67 -9.56 -3.60
N VAL A 61 -5.36 -9.73 -3.75
CA VAL A 61 -4.49 -8.90 -4.60
C VAL A 61 -4.45 -9.53 -5.99
N ALA A 62 -4.78 -8.74 -7.01
CA ALA A 62 -4.86 -9.16 -8.41
C ALA A 62 -5.76 -10.39 -8.68
N GLY A 63 -6.63 -10.75 -7.73
CA GLY A 63 -7.44 -11.97 -7.81
C GLY A 63 -6.66 -13.27 -7.60
N VAL A 64 -5.38 -13.21 -7.24
CA VAL A 64 -4.48 -14.39 -7.16
C VAL A 64 -4.07 -14.70 -5.71
N LEU A 65 -3.61 -13.69 -4.96
CA LEU A 65 -3.10 -13.88 -3.59
C LEU A 65 -4.08 -13.34 -2.56
N PRO A 66 -4.21 -13.98 -1.38
CA PRO A 66 -4.91 -13.37 -0.24
C PRO A 66 -4.34 -11.98 0.07
N ASN A 67 -5.23 -11.03 0.33
CA ASN A 67 -4.82 -9.65 0.57
C ASN A 67 -4.17 -9.50 1.94
N THR A 68 -2.84 -9.46 1.93
CA THR A 68 -1.99 -9.12 3.05
C THR A 68 -1.04 -8.00 2.61
N LEU A 69 -0.48 -7.23 3.54
CA LEU A 69 0.47 -6.17 3.22
C LEU A 69 1.68 -6.70 2.43
N ASP A 70 2.21 -7.86 2.80
CA ASP A 70 3.35 -8.47 2.11
C ASP A 70 2.98 -8.92 0.69
N ALA A 71 1.81 -9.55 0.51
CA ALA A 71 1.34 -9.96 -0.82
C ALA A 71 1.09 -8.74 -1.73
N LEU A 72 0.53 -7.66 -1.18
CA LEU A 72 0.32 -6.42 -1.93
C LEU A 72 1.65 -5.76 -2.31
N ALA A 73 2.60 -5.68 -1.37
CA ALA A 73 3.93 -5.13 -1.65
C ALA A 73 4.67 -5.97 -2.72
N GLN A 74 4.60 -7.30 -2.62
CA GLN A 74 5.17 -8.21 -3.62
C GLN A 74 4.58 -7.97 -5.01
N PHE A 75 3.25 -7.83 -5.10
CA PHE A 75 2.59 -7.53 -6.36
C PHE A 75 2.99 -6.15 -6.90
N ILE A 76 3.00 -5.10 -6.07
CA ILE A 76 3.41 -3.75 -6.49
C ILE A 76 4.86 -3.73 -7.03
N GLN A 77 5.76 -4.49 -6.41
CA GLN A 77 7.17 -4.54 -6.82
C GLN A 77 7.36 -5.29 -8.14
N ASN A 78 6.73 -6.46 -8.30
CA ASN A 78 6.89 -7.30 -9.47
C ASN A 78 5.56 -8.00 -9.85
N PRO A 79 4.64 -7.26 -10.52
CA PRO A 79 3.30 -7.76 -10.79
C PRO A 79 3.32 -9.06 -11.60
N GLN A 80 4.17 -9.14 -12.62
CA GLN A 80 4.28 -10.31 -13.51
C GLN A 80 4.87 -11.57 -12.84
N ALA A 81 5.56 -11.44 -11.70
CA ALA A 81 6.01 -12.60 -10.94
C ALA A 81 4.89 -13.22 -10.10
N VAL A 82 3.87 -12.43 -9.76
CA VAL A 82 2.68 -12.88 -9.01
C VAL A 82 1.58 -13.32 -9.97
N ASP A 83 1.28 -12.50 -10.98
CA ASP A 83 0.34 -12.77 -12.06
C ASP A 83 1.03 -12.49 -13.41
N PRO A 84 1.47 -13.55 -14.13
CA PRO A 84 2.11 -13.40 -15.44
C PRO A 84 1.28 -12.66 -16.50
N GLY A 85 -0.05 -12.60 -16.33
CA GLY A 85 -0.97 -11.86 -17.20
C GLY A 85 -1.16 -10.39 -16.84
N SER A 86 -0.56 -9.92 -15.74
CA SER A 86 -0.77 -8.56 -15.24
C SER A 86 -0.26 -7.50 -16.20
N ALA A 87 -1.15 -6.56 -16.53
CA ALA A 87 -0.82 -5.36 -17.33
C ALA A 87 -0.10 -4.27 -16.52
N MET A 88 -0.08 -4.36 -15.19
CA MET A 88 0.65 -3.41 -14.35
C MET A 88 2.16 -3.61 -14.58
N PRO A 89 2.92 -2.61 -15.05
CA PRO A 89 4.33 -2.79 -15.37
C PRO A 89 5.18 -2.89 -14.09
N ARG A 90 6.40 -3.42 -14.22
CA ARG A 90 7.44 -3.24 -13.19
C ARG A 90 7.87 -1.78 -13.14
N LEU A 91 7.67 -1.13 -12.00
CA LEU A 91 7.92 0.30 -11.82
C LEU A 91 9.36 0.63 -11.35
N GLY A 92 10.19 -0.39 -11.12
CA GLY A 92 11.55 -0.19 -10.61
C GLY A 92 11.62 0.16 -9.12
N LEU A 93 10.55 -0.13 -8.38
CA LEU A 93 10.46 0.10 -6.94
C LEU A 93 11.38 -0.84 -6.16
N THR A 94 12.01 -0.32 -5.11
CA THR A 94 12.63 -1.19 -4.11
C THR A 94 11.57 -1.91 -3.27
N GLU A 95 11.98 -2.92 -2.51
CA GLU A 95 11.05 -3.64 -1.61
C GLU A 95 10.43 -2.70 -0.57
N ASP A 96 11.24 -1.84 0.03
CA ASP A 96 10.79 -0.87 1.04
C ASP A 96 9.81 0.15 0.45
N GLU A 97 10.02 0.59 -0.78
CA GLU A 97 9.11 1.50 -1.46
C GLU A 97 7.77 0.83 -1.76
N ALA A 98 7.79 -0.42 -2.23
CA ALA A 98 6.57 -1.19 -2.46
C ALA A 98 5.79 -1.42 -1.16
N ARG A 99 6.49 -1.68 -0.05
CA ARG A 99 5.88 -1.83 1.29
C ARG A 99 5.25 -0.54 1.79
N ARG A 100 5.90 0.62 1.59
CA ARG A 100 5.31 1.94 1.91
C ARG A 100 4.06 2.22 1.12
N LEU A 101 4.05 1.91 -0.17
CA LEU A 101 2.86 2.02 -1.02
C LEU A 101 1.75 1.12 -0.52
N ALA A 102 2.03 -0.16 -0.22
CA ALA A 102 1.03 -1.09 0.29
C ALA A 102 0.39 -0.58 1.60
N LEU A 103 1.20 -0.08 2.53
CA LEU A 103 0.73 0.52 3.78
C LEU A 103 -0.17 1.73 3.55
N TYR A 104 0.25 2.65 2.67
CA TYR A 104 -0.55 3.81 2.31
C TYR A 104 -1.89 3.41 1.67
N LEU A 105 -1.90 2.46 0.74
CA LEU A 105 -3.13 1.99 0.11
C LEU A 105 -4.10 1.34 1.10
N TYR A 106 -3.58 0.70 2.16
CA TYR A 106 -4.40 0.13 3.23
C TYR A 106 -5.08 1.18 4.11
N THR A 107 -4.61 2.43 4.11
CA THR A 107 -5.20 3.51 4.91
C THR A 107 -6.24 4.31 4.14
N LEU A 108 -6.36 4.07 2.84
CA LEU A 108 -7.38 4.69 2.03
C LEU A 108 -8.75 4.10 2.39
N GLU A 109 -9.70 5.01 2.56
CA GLU A 109 -11.12 4.73 2.62
C GLU A 109 -11.80 5.64 1.58
N ASP A 110 -12.64 5.04 0.73
CA ASP A 110 -13.39 5.73 -0.34
C ASP A 110 -14.15 6.99 0.13
#